data_AF-A0A8J5TX19-F1
#
_entry.id   AF-A0A8J5TX19-F1
#
_cell.length_a   1.000
_cell.length_b   1.000
_cell.length_c   1.000
_cell.angle_alpha   90.00
_cell.angle_beta   90.00
_cell.angle_gamma   90.00
#
_symmetry.space_group_name_H-M   'P 1'
#
loop_
_entity.id
_entity.type
_entity.pdbx_description
1 polymer ?
#
loop_
_entity_poly.entity_id
_entity_poly.type
_entity_poly.pdbx_seq_one_letter_code
_entity_poly.pdbx_strand_id
1 'polypeptide(L)'
;MAIWNGRRKVRPVGELWDKTELGSRLPPSQSLKQLLEQDFNKKIEAMKAEFQLEFTKLSDRIAEEVARATAQMAQELSQVRDQLTQVCGELEQTRLQLDMLNKTETPRLSVQSYADAARMTSTSMSSQSSSAARSATPEPVFCTVDTSRVPEDHLGDATPTMIRKTVEQEMRQSSDQPHWRCVAMTRDGRNANRLRIIGV
;
A
#
# COMPACT_ATOMS: atom_id res chain seq x y z
N MET A 1 -58.80 2.51 102.70
CA MET A 1 -59.53 1.27 102.36
C MET A 1 -58.61 0.41 101.51
N ALA A 2 -58.28 -0.80 101.97
CA ALA A 2 -57.35 -1.74 101.34
C ALA A 2 -57.91 -2.20 99.96
N ILE A 3 -57.16 -2.80 99.02
CA ILE A 3 -56.47 -4.10 99.15
C ILE A 3 -55.23 -4.16 98.23
N TRP A 4 -54.15 -4.64 98.84
CA TRP A 4 -52.90 -5.08 98.24
C TRP A 4 -53.07 -6.52 97.71
N ASN A 5 -52.57 -6.84 96.52
CA ASN A 5 -52.41 -8.23 96.10
C ASN A 5 -51.22 -8.42 95.15
N GLY A 6 -50.25 -9.24 95.59
CA GLY A 6 -49.56 -10.18 94.72
C GLY A 6 -48.23 -9.74 94.10
N ARG A 7 -47.12 -10.13 94.73
CA ARG A 7 -45.79 -10.25 94.13
C ARG A 7 -45.84 -10.87 92.71
N ARG A 8 -45.43 -10.13 91.70
CA ARG A 8 -44.70 -10.68 90.54
C ARG A 8 -43.83 -9.57 89.94
N LYS A 9 -42.52 -9.70 90.13
CA LYS A 9 -41.52 -8.89 89.45
C LYS A 9 -41.65 -9.21 87.95
N VAL A 10 -42.14 -8.26 87.16
CA VAL A 10 -42.16 -8.40 85.70
C VAL A 10 -40.71 -8.41 85.26
N ARG A 11 -40.21 -9.56 84.78
CA ARG A 11 -38.90 -9.59 84.13
C ARG A 11 -39.01 -8.80 82.83
N PRO A 12 -38.02 -7.94 82.50
CA PRO A 12 -37.97 -7.32 81.19
C PRO A 12 -37.96 -8.40 80.11
N VAL A 13 -38.62 -8.14 78.97
CA VAL A 13 -38.62 -8.96 77.74
C VAL A 13 -37.25 -8.88 77.05
N GLY A 14 -36.17 -9.00 77.83
CA GLY A 14 -34.78 -8.98 77.36
C GLY A 14 -33.98 -10.21 77.80
N GLU A 15 -34.44 -10.95 78.82
CA GLU A 15 -33.67 -12.07 79.42
C GLU A 15 -34.15 -13.47 78.99
N LEU A 16 -34.93 -13.60 77.91
CA LEU A 16 -35.36 -14.90 77.36
C LEU A 16 -34.68 -15.28 76.03
N TRP A 17 -33.63 -14.55 75.63
CA TRP A 17 -32.87 -14.86 74.41
C TRP A 17 -31.42 -15.28 74.68
N ASP A 18 -30.99 -15.27 75.95
CA ASP A 18 -29.57 -15.42 76.31
C ASP A 18 -29.20 -16.80 76.87
N LYS A 19 -30.00 -17.83 76.59
CA LYS A 19 -29.68 -19.21 76.96
C LYS A 19 -29.95 -20.20 75.84
N THR A 20 -29.13 -20.15 74.80
CA THR A 20 -28.71 -21.37 74.07
C THR A 20 -27.35 -21.14 73.41
N GLU A 21 -26.27 -21.28 74.18
CA GLU A 21 -24.97 -21.66 73.61
C GLU A 21 -25.03 -23.15 73.25
N LEU A 22 -24.85 -23.49 71.98
CA LEU A 22 -23.84 -24.43 71.50
C LEU A 22 -23.96 -24.58 69.97
N GLY A 23 -22.91 -24.17 69.26
CA GLY A 23 -22.77 -24.37 67.82
C GLY A 23 -22.65 -23.03 67.11
N SER A 24 -21.43 -22.69 66.75
CA SER A 24 -21.04 -21.55 65.92
C SER A 24 -21.83 -21.57 64.60
N ARG A 25 -23.05 -21.01 64.58
CA ARG A 25 -23.88 -20.88 63.39
C ARG A 25 -24.16 -19.40 63.18
N LEU A 26 -23.55 -18.84 62.13
CA LEU A 26 -23.81 -17.49 61.65
C LEU A 26 -25.33 -17.28 61.50
N PRO A 27 -25.86 -16.07 61.78
CA PRO A 27 -27.27 -15.79 61.60
C PRO A 27 -27.69 -16.07 60.14
N PRO A 28 -28.89 -16.62 59.89
CA PRO A 28 -29.29 -17.08 58.55
C PRO A 28 -29.13 -16.04 57.42
N SER A 29 -29.28 -14.75 57.74
CA SER A 29 -29.10 -13.64 56.81
C SER A 29 -27.64 -13.43 56.38
N GLN A 30 -26.68 -13.74 57.24
CA GLN A 30 -25.24 -13.60 56.95
C GLN A 30 -24.72 -14.77 56.12
N SER A 31 -25.25 -15.98 56.37
CA SER A 31 -24.99 -17.16 55.52
C SER A 31 -25.53 -16.99 54.10
N LEU A 32 -26.71 -16.38 53.92
CA LEU A 32 -27.26 -16.10 52.58
C LEU A 32 -26.41 -15.09 51.80
N LYS A 33 -25.91 -14.03 52.48
CA LYS A 33 -25.00 -13.05 51.87
C LYS A 33 -23.70 -13.72 51.40
N GLN A 34 -23.07 -14.53 52.26
CA GLN A 34 -21.85 -15.26 51.90
C GLN A 34 -22.06 -16.20 50.71
N LEU A 35 -23.19 -16.91 50.67
CA LEU A 35 -23.50 -17.81 49.57
C LEU A 35 -23.65 -17.08 48.23
N LEU A 36 -24.33 -15.93 48.24
CA LEU A 36 -24.53 -15.12 47.03
C LEU A 36 -23.21 -14.51 46.55
N GLU A 37 -22.38 -14.02 47.46
CA GLU A 37 -21.07 -13.46 47.14
C GLU A 37 -20.11 -14.53 46.62
N GLN A 38 -20.14 -15.74 47.19
CA GLN A 38 -19.39 -16.87 46.68
C GLN A 38 -19.84 -17.25 45.27
N ASP A 39 -21.15 -17.33 45.01
CA ASP A 39 -21.69 -17.66 43.69
C ASP A 39 -21.30 -16.59 42.64
N PHE A 40 -21.39 -15.32 43.01
CA PHE A 40 -21.01 -14.22 42.14
C PHE A 40 -19.51 -14.24 41.80
N ASN A 41 -18.65 -14.42 42.80
CA ASN A 41 -17.21 -14.54 42.58
C ASN A 41 -16.86 -15.75 41.71
N LYS A 42 -17.55 -16.88 41.91
CA LYS A 42 -17.38 -18.08 41.08
C LYS A 42 -17.78 -17.81 39.62
N LYS A 43 -18.86 -17.07 39.39
CA LYS A 43 -19.28 -16.66 38.04
C LYS A 43 -18.30 -15.69 37.38
N ILE A 44 -17.74 -14.74 38.13
CA ILE A 44 -16.70 -13.84 37.62
C ILE A 44 -15.47 -14.63 37.18
N GLU A 45 -14.96 -15.55 38.00
CA GLU A 45 -13.79 -16.33 37.64
C GLU A 45 -14.06 -17.28 36.46
N ALA A 46 -15.28 -17.83 36.35
CA ALA A 46 -15.67 -18.61 35.18
C ALA A 46 -15.67 -17.75 33.90
N MET A 47 -16.31 -16.58 33.93
CA MET A 47 -16.35 -15.66 32.80
C MET A 47 -14.95 -15.17 32.39
N LYS A 48 -14.10 -14.88 33.38
CA LYS A 48 -12.70 -14.51 33.15
C LYS A 48 -11.91 -15.63 32.49
N ALA A 49 -12.11 -16.88 32.92
CA ALA A 49 -11.44 -18.03 32.31
C ALA A 49 -11.91 -18.25 30.86
N GLU A 50 -13.20 -18.13 30.59
CA GLU A 50 -13.76 -18.21 29.23
C GLU A 50 -13.20 -17.11 28.32
N PHE A 51 -13.17 -15.86 28.80
CA PHE A 51 -12.62 -14.75 28.04
C PHE A 51 -11.12 -14.94 27.76
N GLN A 52 -10.34 -15.36 28.76
CA GLN A 52 -8.92 -15.65 28.59
C GLN A 52 -8.70 -16.75 27.55
N LEU A 53 -9.52 -17.81 27.57
CA LEU A 53 -9.45 -18.90 26.60
C LEU A 53 -9.78 -18.44 25.17
N GLU A 54 -10.82 -17.63 24.98
CA GLU A 54 -11.15 -17.11 23.65
C GLU A 54 -10.10 -16.10 23.16
N PHE A 55 -9.52 -15.31 24.07
CA PHE A 55 -8.43 -14.39 23.72
C PHE A 55 -7.17 -15.15 23.26
N THR A 56 -6.75 -16.18 23.99
CA THR A 56 -5.59 -17.00 23.58
C THR A 56 -5.86 -17.70 22.25
N LYS A 57 -7.04 -18.28 22.08
CA LYS A 57 -7.45 -18.93 20.83
C LYS A 57 -7.46 -17.95 19.64
N LEU A 58 -7.94 -16.73 19.83
CA LEU A 58 -7.89 -15.70 18.80
C LEU A 58 -6.45 -15.28 18.49
N SER A 59 -5.62 -15.08 19.51
CA SER A 59 -4.20 -14.75 19.37
C SER A 59 -3.45 -15.82 18.57
N ASP A 60 -3.67 -17.10 18.90
CA ASP A 60 -3.05 -18.24 18.22
C ASP A 60 -3.49 -18.29 16.75
N ARG A 61 -4.78 -18.05 16.48
CA ARG A 61 -5.30 -18.02 15.11
C ARG A 61 -4.70 -16.88 14.28
N ILE A 62 -4.56 -15.69 14.87
CA ILE A 62 -3.91 -14.56 14.20
C ILE A 62 -2.45 -14.87 13.93
N ALA A 63 -1.73 -15.45 14.90
CA ALA A 63 -0.34 -15.84 14.73
C ALA A 63 -0.17 -16.86 13.58
N GLU A 64 -1.05 -17.85 13.49
CA GLU A 64 -1.06 -18.84 12.41
C GLU A 64 -1.39 -18.21 11.04
N GLU A 65 -2.38 -17.31 10.99
CA GLU A 65 -2.72 -16.56 9.77
C GLU A 65 -1.55 -15.69 9.28
N VAL A 66 -0.88 -15.00 10.19
CA VAL A 66 0.33 -14.19 9.89
C VAL A 66 1.48 -15.08 9.41
N ALA A 67 1.74 -16.20 10.08
CA ALA A 67 2.79 -17.13 9.68
C ALA A 67 2.55 -17.69 8.27
N ARG A 68 1.31 -18.10 7.96
CA ARG A 68 0.94 -18.59 6.63
C ARG A 68 1.06 -17.51 5.55
N ALA A 69 0.55 -16.31 5.80
CA ALA A 69 0.66 -15.20 4.85
C ALA A 69 2.14 -14.82 4.59
N THR A 70 2.95 -14.82 5.64
CA THR A 70 4.40 -14.56 5.53
C THR A 70 5.10 -15.63 4.70
N ALA A 71 4.77 -16.91 4.91
CA ALA A 71 5.34 -18.01 4.14
C ALA A 71 4.94 -17.95 2.66
N GLN A 72 3.68 -17.63 2.36
CA GLN A 72 3.20 -17.45 0.98
C GLN A 72 3.93 -16.30 0.28
N MET A 73 4.04 -15.15 0.92
CA MET A 73 4.76 -14.00 0.36
C MET A 73 6.25 -14.32 0.14
N ALA A 74 6.90 -15.01 1.07
CA ALA A 74 8.29 -15.43 0.91
C ALA A 74 8.47 -16.38 -0.29
N GLN A 75 7.52 -17.29 -0.51
CA GLN A 75 7.51 -18.18 -1.66
C GLN A 75 7.34 -17.41 -2.98
N GLU A 76 6.38 -16.48 -3.05
CA GLU A 76 6.15 -15.66 -4.25
C GLU A 76 7.37 -14.79 -4.57
N LEU A 77 8.00 -14.17 -3.57
CA LEU A 77 9.24 -13.41 -3.76
C LEU A 77 10.39 -14.28 -4.27
N SER A 78 10.51 -15.51 -3.77
CA SER A 78 11.49 -16.47 -4.28
C SER A 78 11.22 -16.79 -5.74
N GLN A 79 9.97 -17.07 -6.11
CA GLN A 79 9.59 -17.38 -7.48
C GLN A 79 9.90 -16.22 -8.44
N VAL A 80 9.56 -15.00 -8.05
CA VAL A 80 9.84 -13.79 -8.84
C VAL A 80 11.35 -13.58 -9.01
N ARG A 81 12.15 -13.79 -7.94
CA ARG A 81 13.61 -13.70 -8.02
C ARG A 81 14.18 -14.74 -8.99
N ASP A 82 13.67 -15.96 -8.95
CA ASP A 82 14.15 -17.05 -9.82
C ASP A 82 13.78 -16.77 -11.29
N GLN A 83 12.57 -16.27 -11.55
CA GLN A 83 12.15 -15.79 -12.87
C GLN A 83 13.01 -14.63 -13.38
N LEU A 84 13.32 -13.65 -12.52
CA LEU A 84 14.17 -12.53 -12.88
C LEU A 84 15.58 -13.00 -13.24
N THR A 85 16.12 -13.94 -12.47
CA THR A 85 17.43 -14.56 -12.75
C THR A 85 17.42 -15.28 -14.10
N GLN A 86 16.35 -16.01 -14.42
CA GLN A 86 16.19 -16.67 -15.70
C GLN A 86 16.16 -15.67 -16.87
N VAL A 87 15.32 -14.63 -16.78
CA VAL A 87 15.19 -13.61 -17.83
C VAL A 87 16.51 -12.86 -18.04
N CYS A 88 17.25 -12.55 -16.96
CA CYS A 88 18.59 -11.98 -17.08
C CYS A 88 19.54 -12.91 -17.84
N GLY A 89 19.52 -14.21 -17.57
CA GLY A 89 20.31 -15.19 -18.30
C GLY A 89 19.98 -15.26 -19.79
N GLU A 90 18.68 -15.29 -20.13
CA GLU A 90 18.20 -15.31 -21.52
C GLU A 90 18.56 -14.01 -22.28
N LEU A 91 18.50 -12.86 -21.61
CA LEU A 91 18.86 -11.57 -22.19
C LEU A 91 20.35 -11.50 -22.49
N GLU A 92 21.21 -11.92 -21.56
CA GLU A 92 22.66 -11.98 -21.78
C GLU A 92 23.02 -12.98 -22.88
N GLN A 93 22.34 -14.13 -22.94
CA GLN A 93 22.51 -15.09 -24.03
C GLN A 93 22.16 -14.45 -25.39
N THR A 94 21.03 -13.76 -25.48
CA THR A 94 20.59 -13.08 -26.71
C THR A 94 21.57 -11.98 -27.13
N ARG A 95 22.10 -11.23 -26.16
CA ARG A 95 23.13 -10.21 -26.38
C ARG A 95 24.40 -10.83 -26.98
N LEU A 96 24.88 -11.93 -26.43
CA LEU A 96 26.05 -12.64 -26.96
C LEU A 96 25.80 -13.18 -28.37
N GLN A 97 24.61 -13.69 -28.66
CA GLN A 97 24.23 -14.13 -30.01
C GLN A 97 24.26 -12.98 -31.03
N LEU A 98 23.75 -11.79 -30.66
CA LEU A 98 23.80 -10.60 -31.51
C LEU A 98 25.25 -10.13 -31.76
N ASP A 99 26.10 -10.14 -30.73
CA ASP A 99 27.52 -9.79 -30.88
C ASP A 99 28.27 -10.76 -31.79
N MET A 100 27.93 -12.06 -31.73
CA MET A 100 28.47 -13.06 -32.64
C MET A 100 28.03 -12.83 -34.08
N LEU A 101 26.75 -12.52 -34.33
CA LEU A 101 26.25 -12.20 -35.67
C LEU A 101 26.95 -10.96 -36.25
N ASN A 102 27.07 -9.89 -35.47
CA ASN A 102 27.80 -8.67 -35.87
C ASN A 102 29.28 -8.92 -36.20
N LYS A 103 29.94 -9.90 -35.56
CA LYS A 103 31.33 -10.28 -35.85
C LYS A 103 31.48 -11.28 -36.99
N THR A 104 30.45 -12.07 -37.29
CA THR A 104 30.47 -13.07 -38.37
C THR A 104 30.09 -12.45 -39.72
N GLU A 105 29.64 -11.19 -39.72
CA GLU A 105 29.54 -10.37 -40.92
C GLU A 105 30.95 -10.07 -41.48
N THR A 106 31.38 -10.96 -42.37
CA THR A 106 32.59 -10.79 -43.17
C THR A 106 32.41 -9.58 -44.10
N PRO A 107 33.42 -8.69 -44.21
CA PRO A 107 33.35 -7.51 -45.07
C PRO A 107 33.40 -7.94 -46.53
N ARG A 108 32.24 -8.15 -47.16
CA ARG A 108 32.01 -8.10 -48.61
C ARG A 108 30.55 -8.43 -48.96
N LEU A 109 29.70 -7.43 -48.88
CA LEU A 109 28.79 -7.19 -49.99
C LEU A 109 29.03 -5.76 -50.45
N SER A 110 29.74 -5.69 -51.56
CA SER A 110 29.79 -4.57 -52.49
C SER A 110 28.37 -4.05 -52.74
N VAL A 111 27.88 -3.17 -51.88
CA VAL A 111 26.80 -2.26 -52.25
C VAL A 111 27.49 -1.19 -53.09
N GLN A 112 27.70 -1.50 -54.36
CA GLN A 112 27.87 -0.49 -55.38
C GLN A 112 26.59 0.35 -55.34
N SER A 113 26.63 1.41 -54.54
CA SER A 113 25.52 2.34 -54.39
C SER A 113 25.27 2.96 -55.77
N TYR A 114 24.00 3.07 -56.18
CA TYR A 114 23.59 3.70 -57.44
C TYR A 114 24.24 5.08 -57.66
N ALA A 115 24.66 5.74 -56.58
CA ALA A 115 25.40 7.00 -56.59
C ALA A 115 26.81 6.91 -57.23
N ASP A 116 27.49 5.76 -57.14
CA ASP A 116 28.85 5.61 -57.69
C ASP A 116 28.86 5.29 -59.18
N ALA A 117 27.76 4.76 -59.74
CA ALA A 117 27.58 4.64 -61.18
C ALA A 117 27.37 6.01 -61.87
N ALA A 118 26.73 6.97 -61.18
CA ALA A 118 26.48 8.31 -61.70
C ALA A 118 27.72 9.22 -61.68
N ARG A 119 28.74 8.91 -60.87
CA ARG A 119 29.94 9.77 -60.72
C ARG A 119 31.01 9.59 -61.79
N MET A 120 30.97 8.51 -62.58
CA MET A 120 31.94 8.30 -63.67
C MET A 120 31.64 9.11 -64.94
N THR A 121 30.58 9.93 -64.94
CA THR A 121 30.24 10.83 -66.04
C THR A 121 29.80 12.19 -65.51
N SER A 122 30.74 12.99 -65.00
CA SER A 122 30.67 14.45 -65.10
C SER A 122 32.01 15.08 -64.72
N THR A 123 32.84 15.27 -65.74
CA THR A 123 33.95 16.21 -65.72
C THR A 123 33.40 17.63 -65.68
N SER A 124 33.94 18.43 -64.75
CA SER A 124 34.07 19.89 -64.77
C SER A 124 33.05 20.78 -64.04
N MET A 125 33.66 21.76 -63.35
CA MET A 125 33.20 23.10 -62.98
C MET A 125 32.46 23.30 -61.65
N SER A 126 33.25 23.73 -60.65
CA SER A 126 33.09 24.95 -59.84
C SER A 126 31.68 25.50 -59.62
N SER A 127 31.28 25.65 -58.35
CA SER A 127 31.28 26.96 -57.66
C SER A 127 30.69 26.87 -56.26
N GLN A 128 31.31 27.62 -55.34
CA GLN A 128 30.84 27.89 -53.99
C GLN A 128 29.41 28.47 -54.00
N SER A 129 28.56 28.03 -53.08
CA SER A 129 27.43 28.84 -52.64
C SER A 129 27.18 28.64 -51.15
N SER A 130 27.02 29.79 -50.51
CA SER A 130 27.06 30.10 -49.09
C SER A 130 25.94 29.47 -48.27
N SER A 131 26.29 29.12 -47.04
CA SER A 131 25.41 28.75 -45.94
C SER A 131 24.37 29.84 -45.63
N ALA A 132 23.11 29.59 -45.93
CA ALA A 132 22.00 30.20 -45.20
C ALA A 132 21.61 29.22 -44.07
N ALA A 133 22.19 29.43 -42.90
CA ALA A 133 21.77 28.75 -41.68
C ALA A 133 20.32 29.13 -41.40
N ARG A 134 19.39 28.27 -41.81
CA ARG A 134 18.03 28.27 -41.26
C ARG A 134 18.20 28.11 -39.76
N SER A 135 17.78 29.11 -38.99
CA SER A 135 17.61 28.99 -37.55
C SER A 135 16.88 27.69 -37.28
N ALA A 136 17.55 26.74 -36.62
CA ALA A 136 16.92 25.52 -36.18
C ALA A 136 15.74 25.94 -35.31
N THR A 137 14.52 25.69 -35.77
CA THR A 137 13.35 25.70 -34.89
C THR A 137 13.69 24.80 -33.71
N PRO A 138 13.65 25.31 -32.46
CA PRO A 138 13.89 24.48 -31.29
C PRO A 138 13.03 23.22 -31.40
N GLU A 139 13.66 22.06 -31.29
CA GLU A 139 12.93 20.81 -31.36
C GLU A 139 11.87 20.84 -30.23
N PRO A 140 10.58 20.64 -30.55
CA PRO A 140 9.52 20.79 -29.57
C PRO A 140 9.73 19.78 -28.44
N VAL A 141 9.63 20.24 -27.20
CA VAL A 141 9.80 19.38 -26.04
C VAL A 141 8.51 18.61 -25.82
N PHE A 142 8.62 17.29 -25.77
CA PHE A 142 7.49 16.39 -25.54
C PHE A 142 7.51 15.87 -24.11
N CYS A 143 6.41 16.08 -23.39
CA CYS A 143 6.14 15.43 -22.11
C CYS A 143 5.05 14.38 -22.31
N THR A 144 5.16 13.25 -21.60
CA THR A 144 4.09 12.27 -21.53
C THR A 144 3.63 12.15 -20.08
N VAL A 145 2.34 12.33 -19.85
CA VAL A 145 1.70 12.15 -18.55
C VAL A 145 0.89 10.86 -18.58
N ASP A 146 1.09 10.00 -17.58
CA ASP A 146 0.28 8.80 -17.37
C ASP A 146 -0.58 8.99 -16.12
N THR A 147 -1.90 8.96 -16.30
CA THR A 147 -2.90 9.11 -15.25
C THR A 147 -3.37 7.76 -14.70
N SER A 148 -2.79 6.63 -15.13
CA SER A 148 -3.21 5.28 -14.70
C SER A 148 -3.05 5.02 -13.20
N ARG A 149 -2.20 5.80 -12.53
CA ARG A 149 -1.92 5.71 -11.10
C ARG A 149 -2.69 6.72 -10.25
N VAL A 150 -3.55 7.54 -10.87
CA VAL A 150 -4.42 8.46 -10.15
C VAL A 150 -5.56 7.64 -9.53
N PRO A 151 -5.73 7.67 -8.19
CA PRO A 151 -6.81 6.95 -7.52
C PRO A 151 -8.19 7.38 -8.05
N GLU A 152 -9.18 6.48 -8.04
CA GLU A 152 -10.51 6.81 -8.60
C GLU A 152 -11.13 8.09 -8.00
N ASP A 153 -10.95 8.30 -6.70
CA ASP A 153 -11.44 9.48 -5.96
C ASP A 153 -10.85 10.81 -6.46
N HIS A 154 -9.70 10.77 -7.14
CA HIS A 154 -8.98 11.94 -7.64
C HIS A 154 -8.94 12.03 -9.17
N LEU A 155 -9.61 11.11 -9.89
CA LEU A 155 -9.69 11.18 -11.36
C LEU A 155 -10.39 12.45 -11.85
N GLY A 156 -11.35 12.97 -11.07
CA GLY A 156 -12.02 14.24 -11.35
C GLY A 156 -11.08 15.46 -11.26
N ASP A 157 -10.01 15.38 -10.49
CA ASP A 157 -9.04 16.46 -10.29
C ASP A 157 -7.96 16.47 -11.40
N ALA A 158 -7.66 15.29 -11.97
CA ALA A 158 -6.72 15.09 -13.07
C ALA A 158 -7.28 15.51 -14.44
N THR A 159 -7.97 16.66 -14.49
CA THR A 159 -8.49 17.21 -15.74
C THR A 159 -7.37 17.65 -16.68
N PRO A 160 -7.58 17.61 -18.01
CA PRO A 160 -6.62 18.12 -18.98
C PRO A 160 -6.15 19.56 -18.68
N THR A 161 -7.05 20.41 -18.20
CA THR A 161 -6.74 21.80 -17.82
C THR A 161 -5.78 21.86 -16.63
N MET A 162 -6.01 21.04 -15.60
CA MET A 162 -5.14 21.00 -14.42
C MET A 162 -3.76 20.47 -14.79
N ILE A 163 -3.71 19.36 -15.54
CA ILE A 163 -2.46 18.74 -16.00
C ILE A 163 -1.64 19.75 -16.82
N ARG A 164 -2.27 20.47 -17.76
CA ARG A 164 -1.60 21.54 -18.51
C ARG A 164 -0.96 22.57 -17.60
N LYS A 165 -1.73 23.09 -16.62
CA LYS A 165 -1.28 24.16 -15.73
C LYS A 165 -0.10 23.70 -14.87
N THR A 166 -0.18 22.51 -14.31
CA THR A 166 0.89 21.93 -13.48
C THR A 166 2.16 21.72 -14.30
N VAL A 167 2.06 21.10 -15.48
CA VAL A 167 3.23 20.88 -16.35
C VAL A 167 3.83 22.21 -16.81
N GLU A 168 3.02 23.20 -17.20
CA GLU A 168 3.54 24.53 -17.54
C GLU A 168 4.27 25.20 -16.39
N GLN A 169 3.74 25.07 -15.18
CA GLN A 169 4.36 25.65 -14.00
C GLN A 169 5.70 24.98 -13.68
N GLU A 170 5.74 23.65 -13.65
CA GLU A 170 6.97 22.88 -13.39
C GLU A 170 8.05 23.17 -14.42
N MET A 171 7.69 23.20 -15.71
CA MET A 171 8.64 23.49 -16.79
C MET A 171 9.21 24.91 -16.69
N ARG A 172 8.40 25.90 -16.28
CA ARG A 172 8.90 27.28 -16.07
C ARG A 172 9.76 27.42 -14.81
N GLN A 173 9.53 26.58 -13.80
CA GLN A 173 10.35 26.54 -12.59
C GLN A 173 11.71 25.87 -12.85
N SER A 174 11.79 24.96 -13.81
CA SER A 174 13.07 24.46 -14.30
C SER A 174 13.87 25.59 -14.95
N SER A 175 15.15 25.73 -14.60
CA SER A 175 16.00 26.83 -15.10
C SER A 175 16.23 26.78 -16.61
N ASP A 176 15.92 25.66 -17.25
CA ASP A 176 16.26 25.39 -18.64
C ASP A 176 15.27 26.04 -19.61
N GLN A 177 13.99 26.24 -19.21
CA GLN A 177 12.92 26.71 -20.10
C GLN A 177 11.90 27.63 -19.40
N PRO A 178 12.31 28.83 -18.93
CA PRO A 178 11.45 29.73 -18.16
C PRO A 178 10.25 30.30 -18.94
N HIS A 179 10.27 30.21 -20.28
CA HIS A 179 9.19 30.68 -21.16
C HIS A 179 8.31 29.55 -21.69
N TRP A 180 8.50 28.32 -21.20
CA TRP A 180 7.80 27.15 -21.71
C TRP A 180 6.28 27.32 -21.64
N ARG A 181 5.61 26.94 -22.73
CA ARG A 181 4.15 26.93 -22.82
C ARG A 181 3.65 25.67 -23.52
N CYS A 182 2.53 25.14 -23.05
CA CYS A 182 1.88 24.03 -23.71
C CYS A 182 1.21 24.52 -25.00
N VAL A 183 1.68 24.01 -26.14
CA VAL A 183 1.10 24.27 -27.46
C VAL A 183 -0.05 23.31 -27.74
N ALA A 184 0.15 22.02 -27.44
CA ALA A 184 -0.85 21.00 -27.71
C ALA A 184 -0.87 19.91 -26.64
N MET A 185 -2.05 19.35 -26.40
CA MET A 185 -2.21 18.13 -25.63
C MET A 185 -3.05 17.14 -26.40
N THR A 186 -2.57 15.90 -26.50
CA THR A 186 -3.21 14.85 -27.28
C THR A 186 -3.32 13.60 -26.43
N ARG A 187 -4.51 12.97 -26.41
CA ARG A 187 -4.72 11.67 -25.77
C ARG A 187 -4.14 10.56 -26.65
N ASP A 188 -3.47 9.59 -26.04
CA ASP A 188 -2.94 8.44 -26.78
C ASP A 188 -4.10 7.55 -27.25
N GLY A 189 -4.14 7.26 -28.56
CA GLY A 189 -5.18 6.43 -29.16
C GLY A 189 -5.14 4.96 -28.70
N ARG A 190 -3.99 4.51 -28.18
CA ARG A 190 -3.83 3.16 -27.60
C ARG A 190 -4.04 3.10 -26.09
N ASN A 191 -3.91 4.23 -25.39
CA ASN A 191 -4.07 4.28 -23.94
C ASN A 191 -4.76 5.58 -23.50
N ALA A 192 -6.01 5.45 -23.08
CA ALA A 192 -6.83 6.55 -22.63
C ALA A 192 -6.27 7.25 -21.35
N ASN A 193 -5.40 6.60 -20.60
CA ASN A 193 -4.77 7.19 -19.41
C ASN A 193 -3.49 7.96 -19.74
N ARG A 194 -3.06 7.97 -21.01
CA ARG A 194 -1.81 8.61 -21.42
C ARG A 194 -2.07 9.86 -22.24
N LEU A 195 -1.46 10.97 -21.84
CA LEU A 195 -1.51 12.25 -22.51
C LEU A 195 -0.11 12.63 -23.01
N ARG A 196 -0.01 13.05 -24.27
CA ARG A 196 1.18 13.67 -24.85
C ARG A 196 1.01 15.17 -24.85
N ILE A 197 1.99 15.89 -24.33
CA ILE A 197 2.02 17.34 -24.22
C ILE A 197 3.20 17.84 -25.04
N ILE A 198 2.94 18.82 -25.91
CA ILE A 198 3.92 19.46 -26.77
C ILE A 198 4.08 20.88 -26.28
N GLY A 199 5.31 21.30 -25.98
CA GLY A 199 5.60 22.69 -25.63
C GLY A 199 6.79 23.30 -26.35
N VAL A 200 6.85 24.62 -26.27
CA VAL A 200 7.86 25.51 -26.86
C VAL A 200 8.26 26.60 -25.87
#